data_AF-A0A7X8WU78-F1
#
_entry.id   AF-A0A7X8WU78-F1
#
_cell.length_a   1.000
_cell.length_b   1.000
_cell.length_c   1.000
_cell.angle_alpha   90.00
_cell.angle_beta   90.00
_cell.angle_gamma   90.00
#
_symmetry.space_group_name_H-M   'P 1'
#
loop_
_entity.id
_entity.type
_entity.pdbx_description
1 polymer ?
#
loop_
_entity_poly.entity_id
_entity_poly.type
_entity_poly.pdbx_seq_one_letter_code
_entity_poly.pdbx_strand_id
1 'polypeptide(L)'
;MARKPRVALRVIDAERKRNIRLQKERLRLFPASLIGLTVFCVLLIIFFILEMKGWISTGGVAGSALADSVHTLIVMGFIPLVTASVILFVAKPPIQLVMGSTHNRWSYFFAPVVGFLTAMAVWCLRELLISWVEQAAQYMALPSYICTGQLLIGRSYVTTFLALLTNIFVPATALELLLRGLVQPGLLVGASPLLASFEIAILVALAQFDMSGFVLIAIGSLIASWVRHSCDSLIASSLTSAGYSFSLLMSGKVFGIAGSTLFSSITMDDAQYRVFLITCLLFMSLLLIAPIAFIQGLSVRTKQQGLLEGRVVYTSERRGIRRFTTVILTLILAVVLVVCSLFFST
;
A
#
# COMPACT_ATOMS: atom_id res chain seq x y z
N MET A 1 23.04 -17.16 45.80
CA MET A 1 22.53 -15.84 45.37
C MET A 1 21.53 -16.01 44.22
N ALA A 2 20.23 -16.03 44.51
CA ALA A 2 19.18 -16.17 43.49
C ALA A 2 18.61 -14.77 43.13
N ARG A 3 18.93 -14.27 41.93
CA ARG A 3 18.49 -12.95 41.45
C ARG A 3 17.13 -13.02 40.74
N LYS A 4 16.14 -12.34 41.33
CA LYS A 4 14.94 -11.67 40.77
C LYS A 4 14.18 -12.31 39.58
N PRO A 5 13.18 -13.17 39.84
CA PRO A 5 12.09 -13.49 38.90
C PRO A 5 10.95 -12.44 38.87
N ARG A 6 10.88 -11.52 39.85
CA ARG A 6 9.73 -10.61 40.03
C ARG A 6 9.61 -9.48 38.99
N VAL A 7 10.70 -9.06 38.37
CA VAL A 7 10.67 -7.98 37.37
C VAL A 7 10.10 -8.48 36.04
N ALA A 8 10.49 -9.69 35.62
CA ALA A 8 9.98 -10.32 34.41
C ALA A 8 8.46 -10.54 34.49
N LEU A 9 7.94 -11.07 35.61
CA LEU A 9 6.50 -11.28 35.82
C LEU A 9 5.68 -9.98 35.72
N ARG A 10 6.19 -8.85 36.22
CA ARG A 10 5.49 -7.55 36.14
C ARG A 10 5.45 -6.97 34.71
N VAL A 11 6.48 -7.23 33.90
CA VAL A 11 6.53 -6.78 32.50
C VAL A 11 5.54 -7.60 31.66
N ILE A 12 5.48 -8.91 31.89
CA ILE A 12 4.55 -9.84 31.23
C ILE A 12 3.08 -9.44 31.50
N ASP A 13 2.74 -9.14 32.77
CA ASP A 13 1.38 -8.70 33.13
C ASP A 13 1.01 -7.34 32.51
N ALA A 14 1.97 -6.43 32.36
CA ALA A 14 1.76 -5.13 31.74
C ALA A 14 1.52 -5.24 30.23
N GLU A 15 2.29 -6.08 29.53
CA GLU A 15 2.13 -6.35 28.11
C GLU A 15 0.83 -7.08 27.80
N ARG A 16 0.44 -8.05 28.64
CA ARG A 16 -0.85 -8.73 28.51
C ARG A 16 -2.03 -7.77 28.68
N LYS A 17 -2.00 -6.91 29.70
CA LYS A 17 -3.02 -5.86 29.89
C LYS A 17 -3.07 -4.89 28.73
N ARG A 18 -1.91 -4.52 28.17
CA ARG A 18 -1.80 -3.67 26.98
C ARG A 18 -2.43 -4.33 25.75
N ASN A 19 -2.15 -5.60 25.49
CA ASN A 19 -2.70 -6.34 24.35
C ASN A 19 -4.23 -6.49 24.44
N ILE A 20 -4.76 -6.78 25.63
CA ILE A 20 -6.21 -6.82 25.87
C ILE A 20 -6.84 -5.44 25.63
N ARG A 21 -6.20 -4.36 26.10
CA ARG A 21 -6.66 -2.99 25.86
C ARG A 21 -6.67 -2.68 24.37
N LEU A 22 -5.59 -3.00 23.64
CA LEU A 22 -5.50 -2.77 22.20
C LEU A 22 -6.56 -3.55 21.42
N GLN A 23 -6.88 -4.79 21.83
CA GLN A 23 -7.98 -5.56 21.23
C GLN A 23 -9.34 -4.90 21.45
N LYS A 24 -9.60 -4.39 22.66
CA LYS A 24 -10.83 -3.65 22.97
C LYS A 24 -10.94 -2.35 22.17
N GLU A 25 -9.83 -1.64 21.98
CA GLU A 25 -9.81 -0.43 21.14
C GLU A 25 -9.98 -0.76 19.64
N ARG A 26 -9.47 -1.91 19.16
CA ARG A 26 -9.75 -2.38 17.79
C ARG A 26 -11.23 -2.65 17.57
N LEU A 27 -11.88 -3.30 18.53
CA LEU A 27 -13.33 -3.54 18.48
C LEU A 27 -14.13 -2.23 18.41
N ARG A 28 -13.69 -1.18 19.12
CA ARG A 28 -14.29 0.15 19.04
C ARG A 28 -14.02 0.87 17.73
N LEU A 29 -12.81 0.69 17.17
CA LEU A 29 -12.41 1.29 15.90
C LEU A 29 -13.11 0.64 14.70
N PHE A 30 -13.49 -0.64 14.81
CA PHE A 30 -14.12 -1.42 13.74
C PHE A 30 -15.30 -0.71 13.05
N PRO A 31 -16.37 -0.27 13.74
CA PRO A 31 -17.47 0.43 13.08
C PRO A 31 -17.02 1.75 12.42
N ALA A 32 -16.14 2.51 13.08
CA ALA A 32 -15.61 3.75 12.52
C ALA A 32 -14.73 3.51 11.28
N SER A 33 -14.02 2.39 11.22
CA SER A 33 -13.24 2.00 10.05
C SER A 33 -14.11 1.63 8.85
N LEU A 34 -15.24 0.93 9.08
CA LEU A 34 -16.19 0.62 8.01
C LEU A 34 -16.87 1.89 7.51
N ILE A 35 -17.35 2.76 8.41
CA ILE A 35 -17.94 4.04 8.04
C ILE A 35 -16.92 4.88 7.27
N GLY A 36 -15.69 5.00 7.77
CA GLY A 36 -14.61 5.72 7.11
C GLY A 36 -14.33 5.22 5.70
N LEU A 37 -14.31 3.90 5.52
CA LEU A 37 -14.12 3.25 4.21
C LEU A 37 -15.31 3.51 3.28
N THR A 38 -16.55 3.47 3.78
CA THR A 38 -17.73 3.84 2.98
C THR A 38 -17.70 5.30 2.56
N VAL A 39 -17.35 6.23 3.46
CA VAL A 39 -17.22 7.66 3.15
C VAL A 39 -16.12 7.88 2.12
N PHE A 40 -14.99 7.20 2.26
CA PHE A 40 -13.91 7.22 1.27
C PHE A 40 -14.40 6.80 -0.12
N CYS A 41 -15.07 5.64 -0.24
CA CYS A 41 -15.64 5.18 -1.51
C CYS A 41 -16.67 6.17 -2.08
N VAL A 42 -17.57 6.69 -1.25
CA VAL A 42 -18.61 7.64 -1.69
C VAL A 42 -17.98 8.94 -2.21
N LEU A 43 -16.99 9.50 -1.50
CA LEU A 43 -16.30 10.70 -1.93
C LEU A 43 -15.55 10.50 -3.24
N LEU A 44 -14.92 9.33 -3.44
CA LEU A 44 -14.27 8.98 -4.70
C LEU A 44 -15.27 8.90 -5.86
N ILE A 45 -16.41 8.23 -5.66
CA ILE A 45 -17.46 8.11 -6.68
C ILE A 45 -18.05 9.49 -7.02
N ILE A 46 -18.32 10.33 -6.00
CA ILE A 46 -18.80 11.70 -6.22
C ILE A 46 -17.77 12.51 -7.01
N PHE A 47 -16.50 12.46 -6.63
CA PHE A 47 -15.44 13.18 -7.32
C PHE A 47 -15.36 12.77 -8.79
N PHE A 48 -15.39 11.48 -9.08
CA PHE A 48 -15.34 10.96 -10.45
C PHE A 48 -16.57 11.38 -11.28
N ILE A 49 -17.78 11.32 -10.72
CA ILE A 49 -19.00 11.80 -11.40
C ILE A 49 -18.92 13.30 -11.71
N LEU A 50 -18.40 14.09 -10.78
CA LEU A 50 -18.25 15.54 -10.95
C LEU A 50 -17.20 15.88 -12.03
N GLU A 51 -16.12 15.11 -12.10
CA GLU A 51 -15.10 15.23 -13.13
C GLU A 51 -15.64 14.86 -14.51
N MET A 52 -16.34 13.72 -14.65
CA MET A 52 -16.96 13.32 -15.92
C MET A 52 -17.98 14.32 -16.45
N LYS A 53 -18.74 14.98 -15.55
CA LYS A 53 -19.70 16.03 -15.92
C LYS A 53 -19.04 17.37 -16.29
N GLY A 54 -17.72 17.47 -16.17
CA GLY A 54 -16.97 18.70 -16.41
C GLY A 54 -17.22 19.79 -15.37
N TRP A 55 -17.80 19.44 -14.21
CA TRP A 55 -18.09 20.41 -13.14
C TRP A 55 -16.85 20.70 -12.28
N ILE A 56 -15.89 19.78 -12.27
CA ILE A 56 -14.55 19.99 -11.74
C ILE A 56 -13.60 20.06 -12.93
N SER A 57 -13.09 21.26 -13.21
CA SER A 57 -11.95 21.40 -14.13
C SER A 57 -10.67 21.14 -13.33
N THR A 58 -10.09 19.95 -13.50
CA THR A 58 -8.76 19.63 -12.97
C THR A 58 -7.65 20.37 -13.75
N GLY A 59 -7.95 20.93 -14.92
CA GLY A 59 -6.99 21.65 -15.77
C GLY A 59 -7.62 22.78 -16.58
N GLY A 60 -7.74 23.96 -15.98
CA GLY A 60 -8.29 25.14 -16.67
C GLY A 60 -7.28 25.92 -17.53
N VAL A 61 -5.96 25.84 -17.24
CA VAL A 61 -4.94 26.67 -17.92
C VAL A 61 -3.53 26.02 -18.00
N ALA A 62 -3.24 24.98 -17.20
CA ALA A 62 -1.85 24.53 -16.92
C ALA A 62 -1.35 23.30 -17.71
N GLY A 63 -2.08 22.85 -18.73
CA GLY A 63 -1.74 21.65 -19.51
C GLY A 63 -2.12 20.32 -18.82
N SER A 64 -2.23 19.24 -19.61
CA SER A 64 -2.77 17.93 -19.18
C SER A 64 -1.99 17.30 -18.02
N ALA A 65 -0.66 17.29 -18.06
CA ALA A 65 0.17 16.66 -17.03
C ALA A 65 0.00 17.27 -15.62
N LEU A 66 -0.34 18.56 -15.54
CA LEU A 66 -0.57 19.25 -14.27
C LEU A 66 -1.97 18.96 -13.73
N ALA A 67 -2.95 18.80 -14.63
CA ALA A 67 -4.30 18.38 -14.29
C ALA A 67 -4.33 16.97 -13.67
N ASP A 68 -3.59 16.03 -14.25
CA ASP A 68 -3.48 14.66 -13.75
C ASP A 68 -2.77 14.59 -12.39
N SER A 69 -1.82 15.50 -12.15
CA SER A 69 -1.16 15.63 -10.84
C SER A 69 -2.13 16.17 -9.77
N VAL A 70 -3.01 17.11 -10.13
CA VAL A 70 -4.06 17.63 -9.23
C VAL A 70 -5.10 16.55 -8.94
N HIS A 71 -5.53 15.81 -9.96
CA HIS A 71 -6.42 14.66 -9.80
C HIS A 71 -5.85 13.65 -8.78
N THR A 72 -4.59 13.26 -8.98
CA THR A 72 -3.88 12.33 -8.08
C THR A 72 -3.79 12.86 -6.66
N LEU A 73 -3.51 14.16 -6.49
CA LEU A 73 -3.45 14.80 -5.18
C LEU A 73 -4.82 14.78 -4.48
N ILE A 74 -5.93 14.96 -5.21
CA ILE A 74 -7.27 14.94 -4.63
C ILE A 74 -7.65 13.51 -4.23
N VAL A 75 -7.49 12.56 -5.15
CA VAL A 75 -7.92 11.16 -5.00
C VAL A 75 -7.08 10.41 -3.96
N MET A 76 -5.75 10.52 -4.04
CA MET A 76 -4.84 9.79 -3.14
C MET A 76 -4.32 10.62 -1.96
N GLY A 77 -4.53 11.93 -1.97
CA GLY A 77 -4.08 12.82 -0.90
C GLY A 77 -5.24 13.37 -0.07
N PHE A 78 -6.00 14.28 -0.66
CA PHE A 78 -7.01 15.07 0.06
C PHE A 78 -8.16 14.22 0.59
N ILE A 79 -8.78 13.38 -0.25
CA ILE A 79 -9.91 12.54 0.17
C ILE A 79 -9.50 11.58 1.30
N PRO A 80 -8.35 10.86 1.22
CA PRO A 80 -7.86 10.07 2.34
C PRO A 80 -7.55 10.87 3.61
N LEU A 81 -6.98 12.07 3.50
CA LEU A 81 -6.68 12.91 4.66
C LEU A 81 -7.93 13.40 5.36
N VAL A 82 -8.94 13.86 4.61
CA VAL A 82 -10.22 14.32 5.17
C VAL A 82 -10.92 13.17 5.89
N THR A 83 -11.03 12.01 5.24
CA THR A 83 -11.65 10.83 5.84
C THR A 83 -10.89 10.35 7.08
N ALA A 84 -9.56 10.29 7.03
CA ALA A 84 -8.74 9.95 8.20
C ALA A 84 -8.92 10.95 9.35
N SER A 85 -8.99 12.25 9.05
CA SER A 85 -9.20 13.31 10.05
C SER A 85 -10.55 13.18 10.76
N VAL A 86 -11.62 12.86 10.02
CA VAL A 86 -12.95 12.61 10.59
C VAL A 86 -12.93 11.39 11.51
N ILE A 87 -12.32 10.28 11.09
CA ILE A 87 -12.20 9.07 11.91
C ILE A 87 -11.39 9.36 13.18
N LEU A 88 -10.27 10.07 13.07
CA LEU A 88 -9.44 10.44 14.22
C LEU A 88 -10.21 11.33 15.20
N PHE A 89 -11.04 12.25 14.71
CA PHE A 89 -11.85 13.13 15.53
C PHE A 89 -12.98 12.39 16.26
N VAL A 90 -13.68 11.50 15.56
CA VAL A 90 -14.85 10.76 16.09
C VAL A 90 -14.44 9.60 16.98
N ALA A 91 -13.53 8.74 16.51
CA ALA A 91 -13.17 7.50 17.20
C ALA A 91 -12.02 7.66 18.20
N LYS A 92 -11.19 8.71 18.05
CA LYS A 92 -10.02 9.01 18.90
C LYS A 92 -9.17 7.76 19.23
N PRO A 93 -8.74 6.99 18.21
CA PRO A 93 -7.96 5.78 18.45
C PRO A 93 -6.63 6.12 19.12
N PRO A 94 -6.09 5.25 19.99
CA PRO A 94 -4.79 5.49 20.60
C PRO A 94 -3.70 5.49 19.51
N ILE A 95 -2.73 6.40 19.64
CA ILE A 95 -1.63 6.56 18.68
C ILE A 95 -0.90 5.24 18.42
N GLN A 96 -0.72 4.42 19.45
CA GLN A 96 -0.08 3.10 19.33
C GLN A 96 -0.83 2.13 18.40
N LEU A 97 -2.15 2.28 18.26
CA LEU A 97 -2.94 1.46 17.35
C LEU A 97 -2.76 1.92 15.89
N VAL A 98 -2.68 3.24 15.68
CA VAL A 98 -2.56 3.86 14.36
C VAL A 98 -1.12 3.77 13.83
N MET A 99 -0.17 4.36 14.56
CA MET A 99 1.25 4.41 14.19
C MET A 99 1.96 3.08 14.37
N GLY A 100 1.44 2.21 15.24
CA GLY A 100 2.05 0.95 15.60
C GLY A 100 3.06 1.05 16.74
N SER A 101 3.65 -0.08 17.11
CA SER A 101 4.41 -0.23 18.35
C SER A 101 5.91 -0.50 18.17
N THR A 102 6.44 -0.55 16.95
CA THR A 102 7.85 -0.91 16.77
C THR A 102 8.83 0.18 17.16
N HIS A 103 9.83 -0.26 17.90
CA HIS A 103 10.94 0.55 18.39
C HIS A 103 12.20 0.41 17.51
N ASN A 104 12.15 -0.35 16.41
CA ASN A 104 13.34 -0.66 15.63
C ASN A 104 13.57 0.29 14.44
N ARG A 105 14.61 1.12 14.55
CA ARG A 105 15.04 2.09 13.53
C ARG A 105 15.46 1.45 12.21
N TRP A 106 15.95 0.20 12.23
CA TRP A 106 16.37 -0.51 11.02
C TRP A 106 15.22 -0.77 10.04
N SER A 107 13.99 -0.93 10.55
CA SER A 107 12.81 -1.11 9.71
C SER A 107 12.58 0.09 8.77
N TYR A 108 12.94 1.30 9.20
CA TYR A 108 12.80 2.52 8.39
C TYR A 108 13.83 2.60 7.25
N PHE A 109 15.01 1.99 7.43
CA PHE A 109 16.02 1.95 6.37
C PHE A 109 15.70 0.89 5.32
N PHE A 110 15.24 -0.30 5.74
CA PHE A 110 14.97 -1.40 4.82
C PHE A 110 13.60 -1.30 4.13
N ALA A 111 12.59 -0.69 4.75
CA ALA A 111 11.26 -0.49 4.16
C ALA A 111 11.27 0.16 2.75
N PRO A 112 11.91 1.32 2.54
CA PRO A 112 11.95 1.93 1.21
C PRO A 112 12.74 1.08 0.21
N VAL A 113 13.77 0.35 0.66
CA VAL A 113 14.56 -0.57 -0.18
C VAL A 113 13.69 -1.75 -0.64
N VAL A 114 12.87 -2.32 0.25
CA VAL A 114 11.91 -3.36 -0.13
C VAL A 114 10.92 -2.82 -1.16
N GLY A 115 10.33 -1.65 -0.91
CA GLY A 115 9.42 -1.02 -1.88
C GLY A 115 10.08 -0.81 -3.24
N PHE A 116 11.32 -0.31 -3.24
CA PHE A 116 12.06 -0.04 -4.46
C PHE A 116 12.37 -1.30 -5.26
N LEU A 117 12.96 -2.31 -4.63
CA LEU A 117 13.36 -3.56 -5.27
C LEU A 117 12.14 -4.35 -5.75
N THR A 118 11.05 -4.34 -4.98
CA THR A 118 9.80 -5.02 -5.39
C THR A 118 9.16 -4.35 -6.60
N ALA A 119 9.09 -3.02 -6.66
CA ALA A 119 8.59 -2.31 -7.85
C ALA A 119 9.38 -2.65 -9.11
N MET A 120 10.72 -2.70 -9.02
CA MET A 120 11.56 -3.13 -10.15
C MET A 120 11.36 -4.60 -10.51
N ALA A 121 11.19 -5.49 -9.53
CA ALA A 121 10.91 -6.90 -9.80
C ALA A 121 9.56 -7.09 -10.51
N VAL A 122 8.54 -6.34 -10.09
CA VAL A 122 7.22 -6.33 -10.75
C VAL A 122 7.32 -5.72 -12.15
N TRP A 123 8.17 -4.70 -12.34
CA TRP A 123 8.47 -4.16 -13.66
C TRP A 123 9.10 -5.20 -14.60
N CYS A 124 10.13 -5.93 -14.14
CA CYS A 124 10.70 -7.04 -14.90
C CYS A 124 9.64 -8.08 -15.28
N LEU A 125 8.77 -8.43 -14.32
CA LEU A 125 7.73 -9.41 -14.53
C LEU A 125 6.71 -8.94 -15.57
N ARG A 126 6.34 -7.65 -15.55
CA ARG A 126 5.50 -7.01 -16.57
C ARG A 126 6.15 -7.13 -17.95
N GLU A 127 7.38 -6.64 -18.12
CA GLU A 127 8.10 -6.68 -19.39
C GLU A 127 8.23 -8.11 -19.92
N LEU A 128 8.48 -9.06 -19.03
CA LEU A 128 8.54 -10.47 -19.38
C LEU A 128 7.18 -10.95 -19.87
N LEU A 129 6.09 -10.72 -19.13
CA LEU A 129 4.74 -11.14 -19.52
C LEU A 129 4.31 -10.53 -20.86
N ILE A 130 4.58 -9.24 -21.09
CA ILE A 130 4.26 -8.57 -22.36
C ILE A 130 5.01 -9.23 -23.52
N SER A 131 6.28 -9.63 -23.31
CA SER A 131 7.03 -10.33 -24.35
C SER A 131 6.44 -11.69 -24.73
N TRP A 132 5.60 -12.31 -23.88
CA TRP A 132 4.91 -13.58 -24.17
C TRP A 132 3.47 -13.39 -24.64
N VAL A 133 2.76 -12.40 -24.10
CA VAL A 133 1.34 -12.14 -24.33
C VAL A 133 1.11 -10.64 -24.43
N GLU A 134 0.93 -10.12 -25.65
CA GLU A 134 0.74 -8.69 -25.88
C GLU A 134 -0.51 -8.13 -25.16
N GLN A 135 -1.58 -8.92 -25.00
CA GLN A 135 -2.76 -8.49 -24.26
C GLN A 135 -2.50 -8.20 -22.77
N ALA A 136 -1.41 -8.75 -22.18
CA ALA A 136 -1.02 -8.44 -20.81
C ALA A 136 -0.61 -6.97 -20.63
N ALA A 137 -0.23 -6.28 -21.72
CA ALA A 137 0.14 -4.87 -21.70
C ALA A 137 -1.01 -3.95 -21.27
N GLN A 138 -2.27 -4.35 -21.49
CA GLN A 138 -3.45 -3.55 -21.13
C GLN A 138 -3.69 -3.51 -19.62
N TYR A 139 -3.42 -4.61 -18.90
CA TYR A 139 -3.72 -4.74 -17.47
C TYR A 139 -2.51 -4.50 -16.55
N MET A 140 -1.31 -4.47 -17.11
CA MET A 140 -0.06 -4.18 -16.40
C MET A 140 0.62 -2.92 -16.91
N ALA A 141 -0.09 -2.00 -17.57
CA ALA A 141 0.46 -0.72 -17.97
C ALA A 141 0.87 0.11 -16.75
N LEU A 142 1.81 1.05 -16.94
CA LEU A 142 2.08 2.05 -15.89
C LEU A 142 0.77 2.79 -15.58
N PRO A 143 0.43 2.96 -14.30
CA PRO A 143 -0.66 3.85 -13.92
C PRO A 143 -0.43 5.23 -14.55
N SER A 144 -1.50 5.81 -15.09
CA SER A 144 -1.50 7.11 -15.77
C SER A 144 -0.80 8.21 -14.96
N TYR A 145 -1.04 8.27 -13.64
CA TYR A 145 -0.40 9.26 -12.75
C TYR A 145 1.14 9.11 -12.66
N ILE A 146 1.66 7.90 -12.84
CA ILE A 146 3.11 7.65 -12.86
C ILE A 146 3.70 8.11 -14.20
N CYS A 147 3.01 7.83 -15.30
CA CYS A 147 3.40 8.31 -16.64
C CYS A 147 3.46 9.85 -16.68
N THR A 148 2.47 10.53 -16.12
CA THR A 148 2.44 12.00 -16.07
C THR A 148 3.50 12.55 -15.13
N GLY A 149 3.73 11.89 -13.99
CA GLY A 149 4.85 12.18 -13.10
C GLY A 149 6.21 12.10 -13.82
N GLN A 150 6.44 11.09 -14.66
CA GLN A 150 7.66 10.96 -15.46
C GLN A 150 7.88 12.14 -16.41
N LEU A 151 6.81 12.64 -17.06
CA LEU A 151 6.88 13.78 -17.98
C LEU A 151 7.29 15.09 -17.29
N LEU A 152 6.99 15.23 -15.99
CA LEU A 152 7.33 16.41 -15.20
C LEU A 152 8.77 16.38 -14.68
N ILE A 153 9.39 15.19 -14.59
CA ILE A 153 10.72 15.04 -14.01
C ILE A 153 11.80 15.49 -15.00
N GLY A 154 12.68 16.38 -14.52
CA GLY A 154 13.81 16.89 -15.29
C GLY A 154 13.48 18.11 -16.14
N ARG A 155 12.23 18.60 -16.15
CA ARG A 155 11.87 19.88 -16.76
C ARG A 155 12.38 21.08 -15.95
N SER A 156 12.24 21.01 -14.63
CA SER A 156 12.82 21.97 -13.68
C SER A 156 12.90 21.37 -12.27
N TYR A 157 13.67 21.98 -11.36
CA TYR A 157 13.71 21.55 -9.96
C TYR A 157 12.34 21.64 -9.29
N VAL A 158 11.57 22.70 -9.59
CA VAL A 158 10.23 22.93 -9.03
C VAL A 158 9.23 21.88 -9.51
N THR A 159 9.21 21.59 -10.82
CA THR A 159 8.29 20.58 -11.39
C THR A 159 8.67 19.16 -10.95
N THR A 160 9.96 18.87 -10.81
CA THR A 160 10.44 17.60 -10.26
C THR A 160 10.02 17.45 -8.80
N PHE A 161 10.21 18.49 -7.98
CA PHE A 161 9.76 18.48 -6.59
C PHE A 161 8.25 18.30 -6.49
N LEU A 162 7.47 19.00 -7.30
CA LEU A 162 6.02 18.85 -7.36
C LEU A 162 5.61 17.42 -7.72
N ALA A 163 6.23 16.83 -8.75
CA ALA A 163 5.94 15.46 -9.18
C ALA A 163 6.26 14.42 -8.09
N LEU A 164 7.35 14.60 -7.34
CA LEU A 164 7.67 13.74 -6.20
C LEU A 164 6.65 13.93 -5.06
N LEU A 165 6.21 15.17 -4.81
CA LEU A 165 5.24 15.46 -3.77
C LEU A 165 3.87 14.84 -4.08
N THR A 166 3.35 15.06 -5.29
CA THR A 166 2.00 14.65 -5.71
C THR A 166 1.88 13.16 -6.01
N ASN A 167 2.93 12.53 -6.57
CA ASN A 167 2.86 11.12 -7.00
C ASN A 167 3.48 10.13 -6.00
N ILE A 168 4.27 10.62 -5.04
CA ILE A 168 5.00 9.74 -4.09
C ILE A 168 4.65 10.09 -2.66
N PHE A 169 5.05 11.26 -2.17
CA PHE A 169 5.02 11.53 -0.72
C PHE A 169 3.61 11.71 -0.17
N VAL A 170 2.76 12.51 -0.84
CA VAL A 170 1.39 12.73 -0.36
C VAL A 170 0.57 11.45 -0.44
N PRO A 171 0.52 10.71 -1.57
CA PRO A 171 -0.17 9.42 -1.62
C PRO A 171 0.34 8.43 -0.58
N ALA A 172 1.66 8.27 -0.44
CA ALA A 172 2.24 7.29 0.49
C ALA A 172 2.02 7.64 1.96
N THR A 173 1.63 8.86 2.31
CA THR A 173 1.34 9.25 3.70
C THR A 173 -0.15 9.28 3.96
N ALA A 174 -0.92 9.97 3.13
CA ALA A 174 -2.36 10.15 3.27
C ALA A 174 -3.13 8.82 3.17
N LEU A 175 -2.88 8.06 2.10
CA LEU A 175 -3.59 6.83 1.80
C LEU A 175 -3.15 5.68 2.73
N GLU A 176 -1.89 5.67 3.17
CA GLU A 176 -1.42 4.74 4.21
C GLU A 176 -2.04 5.05 5.57
N LEU A 177 -2.11 6.32 5.97
CA LEU A 177 -2.75 6.73 7.23
C LEU A 177 -4.20 6.26 7.31
N LEU A 178 -4.98 6.50 6.26
CA LEU A 178 -6.36 6.02 6.19
C LEU A 178 -6.40 4.49 6.22
N LEU A 179 -5.75 3.83 5.25
CA LEU A 179 -6.01 2.42 4.99
C LEU A 179 -5.24 1.48 5.91
N ARG A 180 -3.94 1.72 6.15
CA ARG A 180 -3.09 0.84 6.97
C ARG A 180 -3.03 1.33 8.43
N GLY A 181 -3.28 2.62 8.66
CA GLY A 181 -3.32 3.23 9.99
C GLY A 181 -4.67 3.08 10.68
N LEU A 182 -5.79 3.31 9.99
CA LEU A 182 -7.13 3.34 10.60
C LEU A 182 -8.01 2.17 10.19
N VAL A 183 -8.04 1.83 8.89
CA VAL A 183 -8.92 0.77 8.39
C VAL A 183 -8.40 -0.62 8.73
N GLN A 184 -7.15 -0.94 8.37
CA GLN A 184 -6.57 -2.26 8.56
C GLN A 184 -6.64 -2.76 10.01
N PRO A 185 -6.31 -1.96 11.05
CA PRO A 185 -6.44 -2.42 12.43
C PRO A 185 -7.88 -2.72 12.87
N GLY A 186 -8.86 -2.00 12.31
CA GLY A 186 -10.28 -2.29 12.49
C GLY A 186 -10.68 -3.60 11.83
N LEU A 187 -10.31 -3.80 10.55
CA LEU A 187 -10.65 -5.01 9.80
C LEU A 187 -10.07 -6.29 10.40
N LEU A 188 -8.92 -6.22 11.06
CA LEU A 188 -8.31 -7.36 11.78
C LEU A 188 -9.16 -7.94 12.91
N VAL A 189 -10.23 -7.26 13.35
CA VAL A 189 -11.20 -7.78 14.32
C VAL A 189 -12.05 -8.90 13.72
N GLY A 190 -12.46 -8.73 12.46
CA GLY A 190 -13.37 -9.63 11.76
C GLY A 190 -12.71 -10.49 10.68
N ALA A 191 -11.66 -9.99 10.01
CA ALA A 191 -11.01 -10.66 8.89
C ALA A 191 -9.66 -11.29 9.29
N SER A 192 -9.21 -12.28 8.51
CA SER A 192 -7.82 -12.75 8.62
C SER A 192 -6.88 -11.66 8.07
N PRO A 193 -5.62 -11.58 8.54
CA PRO A 193 -4.67 -10.57 8.06
C PRO A 193 -4.46 -10.59 6.54
N LEU A 194 -4.47 -11.79 5.95
CA LEU A 194 -4.36 -11.97 4.49
C LEU A 194 -5.58 -11.42 3.76
N LEU A 195 -6.78 -11.72 4.25
CA LEU A 195 -8.01 -11.25 3.62
C LEU A 195 -8.12 -9.72 3.71
N ALA A 196 -7.87 -9.14 4.88
CA ALA A 196 -7.87 -7.69 5.06
C ALA A 196 -6.83 -6.99 4.17
N SER A 197 -5.65 -7.60 3.99
CA SER A 197 -4.60 -7.06 3.11
C SER A 197 -5.02 -7.10 1.65
N PHE A 198 -5.62 -8.20 1.21
CA PHE A 198 -6.11 -8.39 -0.15
C PHE A 198 -7.25 -7.43 -0.50
N GLU A 199 -8.19 -7.28 0.41
CA GLU A 199 -9.31 -6.34 0.32
C GLU A 199 -8.85 -4.88 0.19
N ILE A 200 -7.91 -4.46 1.05
CA ILE A 200 -7.29 -3.13 0.95
C ILE A 200 -6.55 -2.99 -0.38
N ALA A 201 -5.86 -4.03 -0.84
CA ALA A 201 -5.13 -3.98 -2.10
C ALA A 201 -6.04 -3.73 -3.31
N ILE A 202 -7.16 -4.45 -3.39
CA ILE A 202 -8.15 -4.22 -4.45
C ILE A 202 -8.75 -2.83 -4.32
N LEU A 203 -9.12 -2.39 -3.11
CA LEU A 203 -9.70 -1.07 -2.91
C LEU A 203 -8.77 0.05 -3.37
N VAL A 204 -7.47 -0.03 -3.05
CA VAL A 204 -6.46 0.95 -3.49
C VAL A 204 -6.32 0.95 -4.99
N ALA A 205 -6.31 -0.22 -5.62
CA ALA A 205 -6.21 -0.34 -7.07
C ALA A 205 -7.44 0.24 -7.78
N LEU A 206 -8.63 0.06 -7.22
CA LEU A 206 -9.88 0.64 -7.76
C LEU A 206 -10.02 2.14 -7.49
N ALA A 207 -9.37 2.67 -6.43
CA ALA A 207 -9.54 4.06 -6.00
C ALA A 207 -9.15 5.09 -7.07
N GLN A 208 -8.23 4.74 -7.98
CA GLN A 208 -7.79 5.62 -9.07
C GLN A 208 -8.69 5.59 -10.30
N PHE A 209 -9.68 4.68 -10.35
CA PHE A 209 -10.46 4.43 -11.56
C PHE A 209 -9.56 4.28 -12.83
N ASP A 210 -8.39 3.67 -12.66
CA ASP A 210 -7.44 3.39 -13.72
C ASP A 210 -7.16 1.87 -13.77
N MET A 211 -7.76 1.19 -14.74
CA MET A 211 -7.59 -0.26 -14.92
C MET A 211 -6.20 -0.64 -15.43
N SER A 212 -5.50 0.29 -16.09
CA SER A 212 -4.23 -0.01 -16.74
C SER A 212 -3.12 -0.38 -15.74
N GLY A 213 -3.15 0.27 -14.56
CA GLY A 213 -2.21 0.07 -13.46
C GLY A 213 -2.71 -0.84 -12.33
N PHE A 214 -3.86 -1.49 -12.48
CA PHE A 214 -4.55 -2.20 -11.39
C PHE A 214 -3.63 -3.21 -10.69
N VAL A 215 -2.95 -4.07 -11.46
CA VAL A 215 -2.11 -5.14 -10.91
C VAL A 215 -0.89 -4.59 -10.18
N LEU A 216 -0.24 -3.57 -10.74
CA LEU A 216 0.92 -2.91 -10.15
C LEU A 216 0.55 -2.28 -8.80
N ILE A 217 -0.53 -1.51 -8.77
CA ILE A 217 -1.01 -0.85 -7.55
C ILE A 217 -1.43 -1.87 -6.49
N ALA A 218 -2.12 -2.95 -6.90
CA ALA A 218 -2.52 -4.01 -5.98
C ALA A 218 -1.31 -4.72 -5.35
N ILE A 219 -0.28 -5.05 -6.12
CA ILE A 219 0.94 -5.68 -5.61
C ILE A 219 1.67 -4.74 -4.64
N GLY A 220 1.87 -3.47 -5.01
CA GLY A 220 2.47 -2.48 -4.11
C GLY A 220 1.70 -2.35 -2.79
N SER A 221 0.37 -2.36 -2.86
CA SER A 221 -0.49 -2.31 -1.69
C SER A 221 -0.39 -3.54 -0.79
N LEU A 222 -0.32 -4.75 -1.38
CA LEU A 222 -0.10 -5.99 -0.64
C LEU A 222 1.22 -5.99 0.11
N ILE A 223 2.29 -5.51 -0.53
CA ILE A 223 3.62 -5.44 0.08
C ILE A 223 3.62 -4.44 1.24
N ALA A 224 3.01 -3.26 1.07
CA ALA A 224 2.88 -2.28 2.14
C ALA A 224 2.10 -2.85 3.34
N SER A 225 0.99 -3.56 3.09
CA SER A 225 0.22 -4.24 4.15
C SER A 225 1.01 -5.36 4.81
N TRP A 226 1.84 -6.11 4.06
CA TRP A 226 2.75 -7.11 4.62
C TRP A 226 3.82 -6.48 5.52
N VAL A 227 4.42 -5.35 5.12
CA VAL A 227 5.36 -4.59 5.96
C VAL A 227 4.66 -4.07 7.21
N ARG A 228 3.44 -3.52 7.08
CA ARG A 228 2.63 -3.06 8.23
C ARG A 228 2.36 -4.17 9.23
N HIS A 229 2.12 -5.39 8.77
CA HIS A 229 1.91 -6.56 9.63
C HIS A 229 3.19 -7.12 10.24
N SER A 230 4.31 -7.06 9.52
CA SER A 230 5.59 -7.62 9.95
C SER A 230 6.31 -6.70 10.94
N CYS A 231 6.25 -5.39 10.67
CA CYS A 231 6.93 -4.35 11.43
C CYS A 231 5.99 -3.54 12.32
N ASP A 232 4.71 -3.88 12.46
CA ASP A 232 3.72 -3.09 13.24
C ASP A 232 3.99 -1.56 13.25
N SER A 233 4.18 -0.97 12.06
CA SER A 233 4.59 0.43 11.89
C SER A 233 3.95 1.03 10.66
N LEU A 234 3.26 2.15 10.86
CA LEU A 234 2.71 2.94 9.76
C LEU A 234 3.81 3.64 8.96
N ILE A 235 4.85 4.13 9.63
CA ILE A 235 5.96 4.82 8.98
C ILE A 235 6.69 3.86 8.03
N ALA A 236 6.93 2.62 8.45
CA ALA A 236 7.56 1.62 7.60
C ALA A 236 6.69 1.27 6.37
N SER A 237 5.36 1.16 6.52
CA SER A 237 4.49 0.91 5.36
C SER A 237 4.45 2.11 4.42
N SER A 238 4.37 3.34 4.95
CA SER A 238 4.49 4.57 4.16
C SER A 238 5.80 4.69 3.40
N LEU A 239 6.93 4.40 4.03
CA LEU A 239 8.23 4.41 3.35
C LEU A 239 8.33 3.31 2.28
N THR A 240 7.70 2.16 2.51
CA THR A 240 7.62 1.08 1.51
C THR A 240 6.81 1.53 0.29
N SER A 241 5.64 2.12 0.51
CA SER A 241 4.80 2.67 -0.57
C SER A 241 5.49 3.82 -1.31
N ALA A 242 6.19 4.70 -0.60
CA ALA A 242 6.99 5.76 -1.22
C ALA A 242 8.13 5.19 -2.07
N GLY A 243 8.88 4.20 -1.56
CA GLY A 243 9.95 3.53 -2.31
C GLY A 243 9.42 2.80 -3.55
N TYR A 244 8.25 2.17 -3.44
CA TYR A 244 7.57 1.50 -4.53
C TYR A 244 7.16 2.50 -5.63
N SER A 245 6.44 3.57 -5.28
CA SER A 245 6.03 4.60 -6.24
C SER A 245 7.23 5.32 -6.87
N PHE A 246 8.27 5.64 -6.09
CA PHE A 246 9.51 6.23 -6.61
C PHE A 246 10.18 5.33 -7.64
N SER A 247 10.26 4.03 -7.35
CA SER A 247 10.85 3.04 -8.24
C SER A 247 10.07 2.89 -9.53
N LEU A 248 8.74 2.81 -9.48
CA LEU A 248 7.91 2.79 -10.70
C LEU A 248 8.08 4.07 -11.53
N LEU A 249 8.16 5.22 -10.87
CA LEU A 249 8.38 6.50 -11.53
C LEU A 249 9.79 6.61 -12.14
N MET A 250 10.81 5.98 -11.56
CA MET A 250 12.16 5.93 -12.12
C MET A 250 12.42 4.73 -13.05
N SER A 251 11.49 3.77 -13.13
CA SER A 251 11.67 2.48 -13.83
C SER A 251 12.16 2.66 -15.26
N GLY A 252 11.52 3.50 -16.07
CA GLY A 252 11.93 3.76 -17.46
C GLY A 252 13.37 4.29 -17.58
N LYS A 253 13.82 5.13 -16.64
CA LYS A 253 15.20 5.63 -16.62
C LYS A 253 16.20 4.55 -16.20
N VAL A 254 15.87 3.79 -15.16
CA VAL A 254 16.75 2.74 -14.63
C VAL A 254 16.92 1.60 -15.64
N PHE A 255 15.84 1.15 -16.30
CA PHE A 255 15.92 0.15 -17.35
C PHE A 255 16.59 0.67 -18.62
N GLY A 256 16.37 1.94 -18.99
CA GLY A 256 17.11 2.55 -20.11
C GLY A 256 18.62 2.61 -19.87
N ILE A 257 19.04 2.96 -18.66
CA ILE A 257 20.47 2.97 -18.27
C ILE A 257 21.02 1.53 -18.19
N ALA A 258 20.31 0.61 -17.55
CA ALA A 258 20.74 -0.79 -17.46
C ALA A 258 20.86 -1.43 -18.85
N GLY A 259 19.89 -1.18 -19.74
CA GLY A 259 19.92 -1.68 -21.11
C GLY A 259 21.09 -1.12 -21.91
N SER A 260 21.30 0.20 -21.86
CA SER A 260 22.42 0.83 -22.58
C SER A 260 23.80 0.47 -22.03
N THR A 261 23.93 0.27 -20.72
CA THR A 261 25.22 -0.10 -20.10
C THR A 261 25.58 -1.56 -20.29
N LEU A 262 24.61 -2.47 -20.28
CA LEU A 262 24.85 -3.91 -20.42
C LEU A 262 24.89 -4.38 -21.88
N PHE A 263 24.18 -3.70 -22.78
CA PHE A 263 23.98 -4.16 -24.17
C PHE A 263 24.42 -3.14 -25.20
N SER A 264 25.48 -2.38 -24.92
CA SER A 264 25.99 -1.14 -25.56
C SER A 264 25.83 -0.88 -27.06
N SER A 265 25.36 -1.80 -27.89
CA SER A 265 25.01 -1.58 -29.31
C SER A 265 24.34 -2.78 -30.00
N ILE A 266 24.00 -3.86 -29.28
CA ILE A 266 23.47 -5.08 -29.91
C ILE A 266 21.95 -5.05 -29.77
N THR A 267 21.24 -4.98 -30.88
CA THR A 267 19.80 -5.27 -30.93
C THR A 267 19.60 -6.68 -30.39
N MET A 268 19.13 -6.78 -29.14
CA MET A 268 18.81 -8.08 -28.55
C MET A 268 17.67 -8.72 -29.33
N ASP A 269 17.87 -9.96 -29.77
CA ASP A 269 16.77 -10.80 -30.19
C ASP A 269 15.80 -11.03 -29.02
N ASP A 270 14.51 -11.27 -29.29
CA ASP A 270 13.48 -11.44 -28.27
C ASP A 270 13.84 -12.52 -27.23
N ALA A 271 14.50 -13.60 -27.65
CA ALA A 271 14.96 -14.65 -26.77
C ALA A 271 16.04 -14.16 -25.79
N GLN A 272 16.98 -13.33 -26.26
CA GLN A 272 18.03 -12.75 -25.44
C GLN A 272 17.43 -11.74 -24.43
N TYR A 273 16.47 -10.92 -24.88
CA TYR A 273 15.76 -9.98 -24.00
C TYR A 273 15.01 -10.72 -22.88
N ARG A 274 14.32 -11.82 -23.19
CA ARG A 274 13.64 -12.66 -22.19
C ARG A 274 14.62 -13.26 -21.18
N VAL A 275 15.75 -13.79 -21.62
CA VAL A 275 16.78 -14.34 -20.73
C VAL A 275 17.33 -13.24 -19.81
N PHE A 276 17.57 -12.04 -20.33
CA PHE A 276 17.98 -10.89 -19.52
C PHE A 276 16.95 -10.55 -18.45
N LEU A 277 15.67 -10.42 -18.80
CA LEU A 277 14.59 -10.12 -17.84
C LEU A 277 14.47 -11.19 -16.75
N ILE A 278 14.59 -12.48 -17.09
CA ILE A 278 14.60 -13.58 -16.12
C ILE A 278 15.79 -13.43 -15.17
N THR A 279 16.98 -13.11 -15.71
CA THR A 279 18.21 -12.94 -14.91
C THR A 279 18.08 -11.75 -13.97
N CYS A 280 17.54 -10.62 -14.45
CA CYS A 280 17.22 -9.46 -13.61
C CYS A 280 16.22 -9.81 -12.52
N LEU A 281 15.16 -10.56 -12.83
CA LEU A 281 14.16 -10.97 -11.84
C LEU A 281 14.80 -11.85 -10.75
N LEU A 282 15.65 -12.82 -11.13
CA LEU A 282 16.41 -13.64 -10.19
C LEU A 282 17.32 -12.78 -9.32
N PHE A 283 18.06 -11.84 -9.91
CA PHE A 283 18.93 -10.94 -9.17
C PHE A 283 18.15 -10.06 -8.17
N MET A 284 17.01 -9.50 -8.58
CA MET A 284 16.16 -8.71 -7.70
C MET A 284 15.54 -9.57 -6.59
N SER A 285 15.15 -10.81 -6.89
CA SER A 285 14.66 -11.75 -5.88
C SER A 285 15.74 -12.07 -4.84
N LEU A 286 16.99 -12.25 -5.27
CA LEU A 286 18.14 -12.48 -4.39
C LEU A 286 18.41 -11.26 -3.51
N LEU A 287 18.41 -10.05 -4.08
CA LEU A 287 18.59 -8.80 -3.34
C LEU A 287 17.46 -8.56 -2.33
N LEU A 288 16.24 -9.02 -2.62
CA LEU A 288 15.09 -8.91 -1.72
C LEU A 288 15.19 -9.81 -0.49
N ILE A 289 15.96 -10.91 -0.53
CA ILE A 289 16.08 -11.84 0.60
C ILE A 289 16.59 -11.14 1.85
N ALA A 290 17.67 -10.34 1.74
CA ALA A 290 18.26 -9.65 2.87
C ALA A 290 17.29 -8.68 3.58
N PRO A 291 16.71 -7.67 2.92
CA PRO A 291 15.82 -6.72 3.57
C PRO A 291 14.51 -7.38 4.05
N ILE A 292 13.99 -8.40 3.35
CA ILE A 292 12.84 -9.19 3.81
C ILE A 292 13.21 -9.96 5.09
N ALA A 293 14.37 -10.63 5.13
CA ALA A 293 14.83 -11.38 6.29
C ALA A 293 15.02 -10.46 7.51
N PHE A 294 15.50 -9.24 7.33
CA PHE A 294 15.56 -8.25 8.42
C PHE A 294 14.17 -7.87 8.91
N ILE A 295 13.21 -7.59 8.02
CA ILE A 295 11.83 -7.27 8.40
C ILE A 295 11.13 -8.47 9.09
N GLN A 296 11.30 -9.69 8.57
CA GLN A 296 10.70 -10.89 9.13
C GLN A 296 11.36 -11.34 10.43
N GLY A 297 12.69 -11.30 10.53
CA GLY A 297 13.43 -11.65 11.74
C GLY A 297 13.03 -10.79 12.93
N LEU A 298 12.62 -9.55 12.68
CA LEU A 298 12.00 -8.68 13.69
C LEU A 298 10.62 -9.18 14.09
N SER A 299 9.79 -9.60 13.13
CA SER A 299 8.46 -10.15 13.41
C SER A 299 8.53 -11.43 14.26
N VAL A 300 9.51 -12.31 14.00
CA VAL A 300 9.66 -13.59 14.70
C VAL A 300 10.14 -13.37 16.13
N ARG A 301 11.12 -12.49 16.36
CA ARG A 301 11.56 -12.15 17.73
C ARG A 301 10.42 -11.55 18.56
N THR A 302 9.63 -10.66 17.97
CA THR A 302 8.49 -10.02 18.65
C THR A 302 7.33 -11.01 18.87
N LYS A 303 7.05 -11.89 17.91
CA LYS A 303 5.99 -12.93 18.03
C LYS A 303 6.38 -14.08 18.96
N GLN A 304 7.65 -14.50 19.01
CA GLN A 304 8.11 -15.53 19.95
C GLN A 304 8.02 -15.06 21.40
N GLN A 305 8.23 -13.77 21.66
CA GLN A 305 7.94 -13.17 22.96
C GLN A 305 6.43 -13.24 23.29
N GLY A 306 5.54 -12.93 22.32
CA GLY A 306 4.09 -13.00 22.55
C GLY A 306 3.45 -14.40 22.53
N LEU A 307 4.06 -15.40 21.89
CA LEU A 307 3.55 -16.79 21.83
C LEU A 307 3.81 -17.60 23.10
N LEU A 308 4.84 -17.24 23.88
CA LEU A 308 5.04 -17.76 25.23
C LEU A 308 4.00 -17.21 26.24
N GLU A 309 3.18 -16.22 25.85
CA GLU A 309 2.33 -15.42 26.75
C GLU A 309 0.80 -15.63 26.62
N GLY A 310 0.38 -16.76 26.06
CA GLY A 310 -0.95 -17.31 26.32
C GLY A 310 -1.90 -17.32 25.14
N ARG A 311 -2.29 -18.53 24.75
CA ARG A 311 -3.53 -18.78 24.02
C ARG A 311 -4.71 -18.39 24.90
N VAL A 312 -5.43 -17.34 24.53
CA VAL A 312 -6.81 -17.14 25.00
C VAL A 312 -7.74 -17.35 23.81
N VAL A 313 -8.56 -18.39 23.94
CA VAL A 313 -9.55 -18.85 22.98
C VAL A 313 -10.85 -18.09 23.23
N TYR A 314 -11.22 -17.18 22.34
CA TYR A 314 -12.59 -16.66 22.21
C TYR A 314 -13.04 -16.91 20.76
N THR A 315 -13.56 -18.12 20.52
CA THR A 315 -13.83 -18.67 19.18
C THR A 315 -15.29 -18.54 18.73
N SER A 316 -16.23 -18.24 19.63
CA SER A 316 -17.67 -18.17 19.31
C SER A 316 -18.10 -16.79 18.80
N GLU A 317 -17.83 -15.68 19.51
CA GLU A 317 -18.17 -14.31 19.07
C GLU A 317 -17.45 -13.89 17.78
N ARG A 318 -16.22 -14.38 17.59
CA ARG A 318 -15.42 -14.10 16.39
C ARG A 318 -16.04 -14.64 15.10
N ARG A 319 -16.83 -15.73 15.13
CA ARG A 319 -17.42 -16.29 13.91
C ARG A 319 -18.55 -15.41 13.35
N GLY A 320 -19.38 -14.83 14.21
CA GLY A 320 -20.47 -13.94 13.80
C GLY A 320 -19.95 -12.61 13.24
N ILE A 321 -19.05 -11.96 13.98
CA ILE A 321 -18.40 -10.72 13.53
C ILE A 321 -17.62 -10.96 12.24
N ARG A 322 -16.88 -12.08 12.12
CA ARG A 322 -16.16 -12.42 10.89
C ARG A 322 -17.04 -12.54 9.67
N ARG A 323 -18.16 -13.28 9.75
CA ARG A 323 -19.11 -13.41 8.63
C ARG A 323 -19.73 -12.07 8.24
N PHE A 324 -20.14 -11.28 9.24
CA PHE A 324 -20.72 -9.96 9.00
C PHE A 324 -19.72 -8.98 8.36
N THR A 325 -18.47 -9.00 8.84
CA THR A 325 -17.38 -8.17 8.28
C THR A 325 -17.09 -8.55 6.84
N THR A 326 -16.99 -9.86 6.55
CA THR A 326 -16.78 -10.33 5.17
C THR A 326 -17.94 -9.97 4.27
N VAL A 327 -19.20 -10.03 4.75
CA VAL A 327 -20.37 -9.65 3.94
C VAL A 327 -20.38 -8.15 3.65
N ILE A 328 -20.19 -7.29 4.66
CA ILE A 328 -20.15 -5.85 4.44
C ILE A 328 -19.02 -5.47 3.50
N LEU A 329 -17.84 -6.05 3.71
CA LEU A 329 -16.69 -5.65 2.94
C LEU A 329 -16.75 -6.19 1.51
N THR A 330 -17.21 -7.43 1.31
CA THR A 330 -17.52 -7.93 -0.04
C THR A 330 -18.61 -7.10 -0.71
N LEU A 331 -19.59 -6.57 0.02
CA LEU A 331 -20.61 -5.67 -0.53
C LEU A 331 -20.02 -4.31 -0.94
N ILE A 332 -19.13 -3.73 -0.13
CA ILE A 332 -18.43 -2.49 -0.49
C ILE A 332 -17.56 -2.75 -1.73
N LEU A 333 -16.81 -3.85 -1.75
CA LEU A 333 -15.98 -4.24 -2.89
C LEU A 333 -16.83 -4.46 -4.15
N ALA A 334 -17.97 -5.14 -4.03
CA ALA A 334 -18.89 -5.38 -5.12
C ALA A 334 -19.50 -4.08 -5.65
N VAL A 335 -19.88 -3.14 -4.77
CA VAL A 335 -20.36 -1.82 -5.19
C VAL A 335 -19.26 -1.06 -5.93
N VAL A 336 -18.04 -1.01 -5.39
CA VAL A 336 -16.92 -0.34 -6.06
C VAL A 336 -16.63 -1.01 -7.40
N LEU A 337 -16.63 -2.35 -7.48
CA LEU A 337 -16.42 -3.10 -8.73
C LEU A 337 -17.52 -2.85 -9.76
N VAL A 338 -18.80 -2.84 -9.37
CA VAL A 338 -19.93 -2.56 -10.26
C VAL A 338 -19.84 -1.13 -10.79
N VAL A 339 -19.61 -0.17 -9.89
CA VAL A 339 -19.48 1.24 -10.25
C VAL A 339 -18.30 1.46 -11.18
N CYS A 340 -17.13 0.90 -10.86
CA CYS A 340 -15.97 0.85 -11.75
C CYS A 340 -16.37 0.26 -13.11
N SER A 341 -16.97 -0.93 -13.16
CA SER A 341 -17.31 -1.60 -14.43
C SER A 341 -18.27 -0.79 -15.32
N LEU A 342 -19.20 -0.05 -14.72
CA LEU A 342 -20.11 0.83 -15.44
C LEU A 342 -19.35 2.00 -16.07
N PHE A 343 -18.40 2.59 -15.32
CA PHE A 343 -17.59 3.71 -15.79
C PHE A 343 -16.48 3.30 -16.78
N PHE A 344 -16.04 2.04 -16.78
CA PHE A 344 -15.08 1.52 -17.75
C PHE A 344 -15.73 1.04 -19.07
N SER A 345 -17.06 0.95 -19.13
CA SER A 345 -17.80 0.51 -20.33
C SER A 345 -18.21 1.64 -21.28
N THR A 346 -17.86 2.89 -20.94
CA THR A 346 -18.17 4.11 -21.70
C THR A 346 -16.90 4.79 -22.19
#